data_AF-A0AAD2CMA7-F1
#
_entry.id   AF-A0AAD2CMA7-F1
#
_cell.length_a   1.000
_cell.length_b   1.000
_cell.length_c   1.000
_cell.angle_alpha   90.00
_cell.angle_beta   90.00
_cell.angle_gamma   90.00
#
_symmetry.space_group_name_H-M   'P 1'
#
loop_
_entity.id
_entity.type
_entity.pdbx_description
1 polymer ?
#
loop_
_entity_poly.entity_id
_entity_poly.type
_entity_poly.pdbx_seq_one_letter_code
_entity_poly.pdbx_strand_id
1 'polypeptide(L)'
;MESPKIRRVVILYPLLLANVICGRQICIDVGSDQFSCTHDFFATRYQVDGSTIDVGVTQRIDGSEIEKAAIREVLARMDSYFFNEVLAMPEYEYARPRCKNTNELCAFWSSVGECESNRVFMLSNCPAACRFCLLLNSGLA
;
A
#
# COMPACT_ATOMS: atom_id res chain seq x y z
N MET A 1 0.22 26.10 9.73
CA MET A 1 -0.16 24.77 9.20
C MET A 1 1.07 23.91 9.34
N GLU A 2 1.19 23.16 10.44
CA GLU A 2 2.28 22.20 10.61
C GLU A 2 2.03 21.01 9.69
N SER A 3 3.02 20.66 8.87
CA SER A 3 3.03 19.45 8.06
C SER A 3 2.80 18.23 8.96
N PRO A 4 2.01 17.23 8.56
CA PRO A 4 1.80 16.03 9.35
C PRO A 4 3.15 15.33 9.56
N LYS A 5 3.60 15.25 10.83
CA LYS A 5 4.82 14.55 11.23
C LYS A 5 4.63 13.07 10.90
N ILE A 6 5.24 12.60 9.82
CA ILE A 6 5.26 11.19 9.45
C ILE A 6 5.85 10.41 10.65
N ARG A 7 5.01 9.61 11.33
CA ARG A 7 5.42 8.77 12.46
C ARG A 7 6.33 7.67 11.93
N ARG A 8 7.52 7.54 12.49
CA ARG A 8 8.52 6.54 12.07
C ARG A 8 8.00 5.14 12.39
N VAL A 9 7.92 4.28 11.38
CA VAL A 9 7.58 2.86 11.54
C VAL A 9 8.87 2.10 11.86
N VAL A 10 8.91 1.41 13.00
CA VAL A 10 10.08 0.62 13.42
C VAL A 10 9.69 -0.85 13.53
N ILE A 11 10.49 -1.72 12.91
CA ILE A 11 10.33 -3.17 12.98
C ILE A 11 11.23 -3.68 14.11
N LEU A 12 10.64 -4.17 15.20
CA LEU A 12 11.38 -4.74 16.33
C LEU A 12 11.39 -6.27 16.24
N TYR A 13 12.56 -6.86 16.45
CA TYR A 13 12.73 -8.31 16.62
C TYR A 13 12.84 -8.60 18.12
N PRO A 14 11.92 -9.36 18.73
CA PRO A 14 12.09 -9.75 20.12
C PRO A 14 13.26 -10.74 20.24
N LEU A 15 14.22 -10.42 21.11
CA LEU A 15 15.31 -11.33 21.47
C LEU A 15 14.76 -12.44 22.38
N LEU A 16 14.63 -13.64 21.81
CA LEU A 16 14.64 -14.98 22.41
C LEU A 16 14.30 -15.10 23.91
N LEU A 17 13.10 -15.56 24.27
CA LEU A 17 12.89 -16.54 25.35
C LEU A 17 11.62 -17.38 25.09
N ALA A 18 11.84 -18.69 24.97
CA ALA A 18 10.95 -19.85 25.17
C ALA A 18 9.44 -19.76 24.77
N ASN A 19 9.14 -20.40 23.63
CA ASN A 19 7.90 -21.10 23.26
C ASN A 19 6.60 -20.29 23.10
N VAL A 20 6.00 -20.44 21.91
CA VAL A 20 4.73 -19.89 21.39
C VAL A 20 4.91 -18.55 20.64
N ILE A 21 4.59 -18.61 19.33
CA ILE A 21 4.94 -17.69 18.21
C ILE A 21 4.37 -16.27 18.45
N CYS A 22 4.80 -15.20 17.76
CA CYS A 22 4.14 -14.78 16.51
C CYS A 22 4.89 -13.62 15.82
N GLY A 23 5.07 -13.69 14.48
CA GLY A 23 5.33 -12.62 13.48
C GLY A 23 6.09 -11.31 13.79
N ARG A 24 6.75 -10.72 12.78
CA ARG A 24 7.29 -9.33 12.83
C ARG A 24 6.22 -8.38 13.40
N GLN A 25 6.43 -7.86 14.61
CA GLN A 25 5.57 -6.80 15.16
C GLN A 25 5.93 -5.47 14.49
N ILE A 26 4.89 -4.71 14.15
CA ILE A 26 5.06 -3.34 13.69
C ILE A 26 4.73 -2.43 14.85
N CYS A 27 5.70 -1.60 15.22
CA CYS A 27 5.56 -0.61 16.26
C CYS A 27 5.55 0.79 15.63
N ILE A 28 4.54 1.58 16.00
CA ILE A 28 4.41 2.98 15.61
C ILE A 28 4.68 3.83 16.85
N ASP A 29 5.56 4.81 16.71
CA ASP A 29 5.74 5.88 17.69
C ASP A 29 4.48 6.74 17.73
N VAL A 30 3.76 6.71 18.86
CA VAL A 30 2.54 7.49 19.05
C VAL A 30 2.77 8.86 19.69
N GLY A 31 4.03 9.26 19.85
CA GLY A 31 4.48 10.43 20.58
C GLY A 31 4.76 10.13 22.06
N SER A 32 5.51 11.01 22.71
CA SER A 32 5.84 10.93 24.15
C SER A 32 6.59 9.65 24.55
N ASP A 33 7.50 9.17 23.70
CA ASP A 33 8.28 7.93 23.89
C ASP A 33 7.41 6.67 24.07
N GLN A 34 6.16 6.70 23.60
CA GLN A 34 5.23 5.59 23.67
C GLN A 34 5.08 4.92 22.30
N PHE A 35 5.20 3.59 22.26
CA PHE A 35 5.04 2.78 21.06
C PHE A 35 3.74 1.98 21.14
N SER A 36 2.94 2.01 20.08
CA SER A 36 1.84 1.06 19.89
C SER A 36 2.28 -0.01 18.90
N CYS A 37 2.26 -1.27 19.34
CA CYS A 37 2.73 -2.40 18.56
C CYS A 37 1.58 -3.37 18.27
N THR A 38 1.53 -3.89 17.05
CA THR A 38 0.55 -4.92 16.67
C THR A 38 1.19 -5.96 15.74
N HIS A 39 0.72 -7.20 15.84
CA HIS A 39 0.99 -8.25 14.86
C HIS A 39 0.03 -8.17 13.66
N ASP A 40 -1.09 -7.47 13.82
CA ASP A 40 -2.02 -7.15 12.73
C ASP A 40 -1.53 -5.90 12.01
N PHE A 41 -0.89 -6.14 10.87
CA PHE A 41 -0.38 -5.15 9.94
C PHE A 41 -1.41 -4.11 9.48
N PHE A 42 -2.69 -4.46 9.49
CA PHE A 42 -3.77 -3.55 9.09
C PHE A 42 -4.27 -2.72 10.28
N ALA A 43 -4.17 -3.24 11.52
CA ALA A 43 -4.53 -2.48 12.71
C ALA A 43 -3.61 -1.28 12.97
N THR A 44 -2.32 -1.36 12.59
CA THR A 44 -1.39 -0.22 12.62
C THR A 44 -1.84 0.92 11.72
N ARG A 45 -2.44 0.66 10.54
CA ARG A 45 -2.94 1.71 9.62
C ARG A 45 -3.97 2.61 10.29
N TYR A 46 -4.82 2.05 11.15
CA TYR A 46 -5.89 2.80 11.82
C TYR A 46 -5.36 3.77 12.89
N GLN A 47 -4.19 3.48 13.46
CA GLN A 47 -3.61 4.25 14.57
C GLN A 47 -2.68 5.40 14.12
N VAL A 48 -2.34 5.50 12.83
CA VAL A 48 -1.43 6.54 12.32
C VAL A 48 -2.13 7.88 12.13
N ASP A 49 -3.44 7.90 11.81
CA ASP A 49 -4.15 9.16 11.53
C ASP A 49 -5.69 9.07 11.62
N GLY A 50 -6.28 7.91 11.94
CA GLY A 50 -7.73 7.70 11.81
C GLY A 50 -8.26 7.78 10.36
N SER A 51 -7.42 8.17 9.40
CA SER A 51 -7.68 8.23 7.97
C SER A 51 -7.63 6.83 7.37
N THR A 52 -8.78 6.30 6.95
CA THR A 52 -8.85 5.14 6.08
C THR A 52 -8.11 5.45 4.78
N ILE A 53 -7.02 4.72 4.49
CA ILE A 53 -6.28 4.86 3.24
C ILE A 53 -7.17 4.36 2.11
N ASP A 54 -7.76 5.29 1.37
CA ASP A 54 -8.55 4.99 0.18
C ASP A 54 -7.60 4.66 -0.98
N VAL A 55 -7.42 3.37 -1.24
CA VAL A 55 -6.66 2.83 -2.39
C VAL A 55 -7.55 2.59 -3.63
N GLY A 56 -8.81 3.04 -3.57
CA GLY A 56 -9.81 2.85 -4.62
C GLY A 56 -10.69 1.62 -4.41
N VAL A 57 -11.29 1.14 -5.50
CA VAL A 57 -12.29 0.07 -5.47
C VAL A 57 -11.67 -1.30 -5.16
N THR A 58 -12.47 -2.18 -4.56
CA THR A 58 -12.09 -3.58 -4.33
C THR A 58 -11.75 -4.26 -5.65
N GLN A 59 -10.64 -5.00 -5.66
CA GLN A 59 -10.16 -5.70 -6.84
C GLN A 59 -10.76 -7.10 -6.92
N ARG A 60 -11.25 -7.46 -8.10
CA ARG A 60 -11.87 -8.76 -8.39
C ARG A 60 -10.80 -9.85 -8.46
N ILE A 61 -11.09 -11.02 -7.88
CA ILE A 61 -10.21 -12.19 -7.89
C ILE A 61 -11.01 -13.39 -8.40
N ASP A 62 -10.95 -13.63 -9.71
CA ASP A 62 -11.66 -14.72 -10.35
C ASP A 62 -10.89 -15.27 -11.56
N GLY A 63 -11.55 -16.11 -12.37
CA GLY A 63 -10.89 -16.87 -13.44
C GLY A 63 -10.31 -18.20 -12.98
N SER A 64 -9.33 -18.69 -13.73
CA SER A 64 -8.55 -19.89 -13.42
C SER A 64 -7.70 -19.71 -12.16
N GLU A 65 -7.26 -20.81 -11.54
CA GLU A 65 -6.40 -20.72 -10.35
C GLU A 65 -5.06 -20.02 -10.63
N ILE A 66 -4.57 -20.09 -11.88
CA ILE A 66 -3.37 -19.38 -12.32
C ILE A 66 -3.63 -17.87 -12.37
N GLU A 67 -4.76 -17.44 -12.96
CA GLU A 67 -5.15 -16.02 -13.01
C GLU A 67 -5.36 -15.46 -11.60
N LYS A 68 -6.08 -16.19 -10.73
CA LYS A 68 -6.28 -15.80 -9.34
C LYS A 68 -4.95 -15.66 -8.58
N ALA A 69 -4.00 -16.56 -8.81
CA ALA A 69 -2.68 -16.49 -8.19
C ALA A 69 -1.93 -15.22 -8.64
N ALA A 70 -1.92 -14.94 -9.94
CA ALA A 70 -1.29 -13.74 -10.51
C ALA A 70 -1.93 -12.45 -9.99
N ILE A 71 -3.27 -12.39 -9.91
CA ILE A 71 -4.00 -11.26 -9.34
C ILE A 71 -3.61 -11.04 -7.87
N ARG A 72 -3.59 -12.10 -7.05
CA ARG A 72 -3.19 -12.00 -5.64
C ARG A 72 -1.77 -11.49 -5.49
N GLU A 73 -0.86 -11.90 -6.37
CA GLU A 73 0.52 -11.41 -6.36
C GLU A 73 0.59 -9.90 -6.64
N VAL A 74 -0.18 -9.40 -7.62
CA VAL A 74 -0.29 -7.95 -7.87
C VAL A 74 -0.79 -7.21 -6.63
N LEU A 75 -1.84 -7.72 -5.98
CA LEU A 75 -2.39 -7.10 -4.78
C LEU A 75 -1.37 -7.05 -3.64
N ALA A 76 -0.62 -8.14 -3.43
CA ALA A 76 0.44 -8.17 -2.41
C ALA A 76 1.57 -7.17 -2.72
N ARG A 77 1.99 -7.06 -3.99
CA ARG A 77 2.98 -6.05 -4.42
C ARG A 77 2.46 -4.63 -4.29
N MET A 78 1.18 -4.42 -4.53
CA MET A 78 0.50 -3.14 -4.36
C MET A 78 0.46 -2.75 -2.88
N ASP A 79 0.10 -3.66 -1.97
CA ASP A 79 0.17 -3.38 -0.54
C ASP A 79 1.59 -2.95 -0.14
N SER A 80 2.60 -3.74 -0.52
CA SER A 80 4.01 -3.41 -0.25
C SER A 80 4.42 -2.05 -0.81
N TYR A 81 4.00 -1.71 -2.03
CA TYR A 81 4.22 -0.41 -2.65
C TYR A 81 3.63 0.73 -1.82
N PHE A 82 2.38 0.61 -1.39
CA PHE A 82 1.74 1.66 -0.62
C PHE A 82 2.45 1.91 0.71
N PHE A 83 2.77 0.85 1.43
CA PHE A 83 3.37 0.97 2.75
C PHE A 83 4.82 1.41 2.73
N ASN A 84 5.64 0.79 1.88
CA ASN A 84 7.07 0.99 1.90
C ASN A 84 7.52 2.20 1.08
N GLU A 85 6.65 2.73 0.21
CA GLU A 85 6.96 3.87 -0.65
C GLU A 85 5.93 4.98 -0.48
N VAL A 86 4.68 4.78 -0.93
CA VAL A 86 3.69 5.87 -1.07
C VAL A 86 3.41 6.60 0.27
N LEU A 87 3.33 5.85 1.37
CA LEU A 87 3.09 6.41 2.70
C LEU A 87 4.39 6.79 3.43
N ALA A 88 5.48 6.06 3.18
CA ALA A 88 6.75 6.26 3.85
C ALA A 88 7.51 7.49 3.37
N MET A 89 7.31 7.87 2.10
CA MET A 89 8.10 8.89 1.42
C MET A 89 7.31 10.20 1.25
N PRO A 90 7.89 11.38 1.59
CA PRO A 90 7.20 12.67 1.50
C PRO A 90 6.94 13.10 0.05
N GLU A 91 7.72 12.64 -0.92
CA GLU A 91 7.55 12.97 -2.34
C GLU A 91 6.19 12.51 -2.88
N TYR A 92 5.57 11.54 -2.22
CA TYR A 92 4.25 11.02 -2.59
C TYR A 92 3.08 11.78 -1.98
N GLU A 93 3.31 12.78 -1.12
CA GLU A 93 2.25 13.48 -0.38
C GLU A 93 1.13 14.02 -1.31
N TYR A 94 1.49 14.60 -2.46
CA TYR A 94 0.52 15.11 -3.46
C TYR A 94 -0.20 14.00 -4.24
N ALA A 95 0.39 12.81 -4.30
CA ALA A 95 -0.11 11.69 -5.09
C ALA A 95 -1.07 10.80 -4.29
N ARG A 96 -0.87 10.69 -2.97
CA ARG A 96 -1.67 9.83 -2.07
C ARG A 96 -3.19 9.94 -2.30
N PRO A 97 -3.81 11.14 -2.42
CA PRO A 97 -5.26 11.25 -2.60
C PRO A 97 -5.77 10.77 -3.97
N ARG A 98 -4.88 10.66 -4.96
CA ARG A 98 -5.20 10.29 -6.35
C ARG A 98 -4.66 8.90 -6.75
N CYS A 99 -3.81 8.32 -5.91
CA CYS A 99 -3.22 7.00 -6.06
C CYS A 99 -4.27 5.92 -5.74
N LYS A 100 -5.24 5.72 -6.64
CA LYS A 100 -6.39 4.85 -6.43
C LYS A 100 -6.69 4.02 -7.66
N ASN A 101 -7.02 2.75 -7.49
CA ASN A 101 -7.59 1.95 -8.58
C ASN A 101 -9.08 2.31 -8.72
N THR A 102 -9.49 2.78 -9.90
CA THR A 102 -10.90 3.17 -10.17
C THR A 102 -11.70 2.04 -10.80
N ASN A 103 -11.06 0.91 -11.14
CA ASN A 103 -11.70 -0.26 -11.73
C ASN A 103 -11.38 -1.52 -10.92
N GLU A 104 -12.34 -2.44 -10.81
CA GLU A 104 -12.18 -3.72 -10.10
C GLU A 104 -11.18 -4.68 -10.78
N LEU A 105 -10.87 -4.45 -12.06
CA LEU A 105 -9.97 -5.29 -12.87
C LEU A 105 -8.53 -4.78 -12.93
N CYS A 106 -8.18 -3.68 -12.25
CA CYS A 106 -6.82 -3.12 -12.31
C CYS A 106 -5.74 -4.13 -11.93
N ALA A 107 -5.98 -4.99 -10.94
CA ALA A 107 -5.04 -6.03 -10.55
C ALA A 107 -4.88 -7.11 -11.64
N PHE A 108 -5.98 -7.53 -12.28
CA PHE A 108 -5.93 -8.47 -13.40
C PHE A 108 -5.18 -7.87 -14.59
N TRP A 109 -5.54 -6.66 -15.02
CA TRP A 109 -4.89 -5.97 -16.12
C TRP A 109 -3.39 -5.77 -15.88
N SER A 110 -3.00 -5.36 -14.67
CA SER A 110 -1.59 -5.30 -14.29
C SER A 110 -0.91 -6.67 -14.38
N SER A 111 -1.58 -7.76 -13.98
CA SER A 111 -1.00 -9.11 -14.03
C SER A 111 -0.73 -9.62 -15.44
N VAL A 112 -1.46 -9.09 -16.44
CA VAL A 112 -1.30 -9.47 -17.86
C VAL A 112 -0.52 -8.45 -18.69
N GLY A 113 0.11 -7.46 -18.05
CA GLY A 113 1.05 -6.53 -18.70
C GLY A 113 0.44 -5.23 -19.24
N GLU A 114 -0.78 -4.85 -18.81
CA GLU A 114 -1.42 -3.61 -19.26
C GLU A 114 -0.70 -2.35 -18.78
N CYS A 115 0.10 -2.44 -17.71
CA CYS A 115 0.90 -1.31 -17.23
C CYS A 115 1.89 -0.82 -18.30
N GLU A 116 2.37 -1.72 -19.16
CA GLU A 116 3.28 -1.45 -20.26
C GLU A 116 2.54 -1.27 -21.58
N SER A 117 1.62 -2.19 -21.93
CA SER A 117 0.93 -2.18 -23.22
C SER A 117 -0.12 -1.07 -23.33
N ASN A 118 -0.71 -0.64 -22.20
CA ASN A 118 -1.82 0.31 -22.14
C ASN A 118 -1.58 1.36 -21.05
N ARG A 119 -0.35 1.86 -21.03
CA ARG A 119 0.19 2.73 -19.97
C ARG A 119 -0.66 3.95 -19.67
N VAL A 120 -1.24 4.62 -20.68
CA VAL A 120 -2.04 5.84 -20.50
C VAL A 120 -3.34 5.55 -19.76
N PHE A 121 -4.05 4.49 -20.16
CA PHE A 121 -5.26 4.05 -19.48
C PHE A 121 -4.95 3.62 -18.05
N MET A 122 -3.88 2.83 -17.86
CA MET A 122 -3.48 2.35 -16.55
C MET A 122 -2.98 3.46 -15.62
N LEU A 123 -2.33 4.50 -16.15
CA LEU A 123 -1.94 5.67 -15.36
C LEU A 123 -3.16 6.40 -14.81
N SER A 124 -4.21 6.53 -15.61
CA SER A 124 -5.42 7.26 -15.23
C SER A 124 -6.36 6.45 -14.34
N ASN A 125 -6.41 5.13 -14.52
CA ASN A 125 -7.41 4.27 -13.86
C ASN A 125 -6.82 3.32 -12.81
N CYS A 126 -5.56 2.92 -12.97
CA CYS A 126 -4.92 1.88 -12.17
C CYS A 126 -3.52 2.29 -11.65
N PRO A 127 -3.29 3.54 -11.22
CA PRO A 127 -1.96 4.00 -10.81
C PRO A 127 -1.42 3.23 -9.61
N ALA A 128 -2.29 2.73 -8.75
CA ALA A 128 -1.93 1.91 -7.60
C ALA A 128 -1.42 0.52 -8.02
N ALA A 129 -2.17 -0.21 -8.84
CA ALA A 129 -1.79 -1.54 -9.33
C ALA A 129 -0.49 -1.49 -10.17
N CYS A 130 -0.29 -0.43 -10.95
CA CYS A 130 0.88 -0.25 -11.81
C CYS A 130 2.05 0.50 -11.18
N ARG A 131 1.96 0.90 -9.90
CA ARG A 131 2.99 1.70 -9.20
C ARG A 131 3.31 3.04 -9.89
N PHE A 132 2.31 3.69 -10.46
CA PHE A 132 2.44 4.97 -11.17
C PHE A 132 2.09 6.18 -10.31
N CYS A 133 1.93 6.04 -9.00
CA CYS A 133 1.38 7.14 -8.20
C CYS A 133 2.22 8.41 -8.23
N LEU A 134 3.55 8.30 -8.28
CA LEU A 134 4.41 9.48 -8.42
C LEU A 134 4.20 10.20 -9.78
N LEU A 135 3.81 9.46 -10.81
CA LEU A 135 3.56 9.98 -12.16
C LEU A 135 2.24 10.75 -12.28
N LEU A 136 1.40 10.76 -11.24
CA LEU A 136 0.16 11.55 -11.21
C LEU A 136 0.41 13.07 -11.13
N ASN A 137 1.67 13.51 -11.05
CA ASN A 137 2.03 14.94 -10.95
C ASN A 137 2.19 15.67 -12.28
N SER A 138 2.30 14.96 -13.40
CA SER A 138 3.06 15.50 -14.51
C SER A 138 2.24 16.04 -15.69
N GLY A 139 0.91 16.06 -15.63
CA GLY A 139 0.11 16.45 -16.81
C GLY A 139 0.44 15.60 -18.05
N LEU A 140 0.92 14.37 -17.83
CA LEU A 140 1.17 13.33 -18.83
C LEU A 140 -0.03 12.37 -18.95
N ALA A 141 -1.20 12.79 -18.43
CA ALA A 141 -2.48 12.12 -18.62
C ALA A 141 -3.06 12.47 -19.99
#